data_AF-A0A1A8I1J7-F1
#
_entry.id   AF-A0A1A8I1J7-F1
#
_cell.length_a   1.000
_cell.length_b   1.000
_cell.length_c   1.000
_cell.angle_alpha   90.00
_cell.angle_beta   90.00
_cell.angle_gamma   90.00
#
_symmetry.space_group_name_H-M   'P 1'
#
loop_
_entity.id
_entity.type
_entity.pdbx_description
1 polymer ?
#
loop_
_entity_poly.entity_id
_entity_poly.type
_entity_poly.pdbx_seq_one_letter_code
_entity_poly.pdbx_strand_id
1 'polypeptide(L)'
;ETFNLKAYWWHYTIASCLQNIQKSLQEMKPATVNASWKKLWSEVVYDDVGFTPVEIQNTAVQKSVQLAAIIGGDGFGDMTTEDVNELLDCHSEPLTDADLEDLTKSASEEEDEPQEGAQE
;
A
#
# COMPACT_ATOMS: atom_id res chain seq x y z
N GLU A 1 36.19 23.58 21.67
CA GLU A 1 35.26 24.71 21.85
C GLU A 1 34.28 24.40 22.97
N THR A 2 33.96 25.38 23.81
CA THR A 2 32.95 25.25 24.86
C THR A 2 31.59 25.66 24.29
N PHE A 3 30.65 24.72 24.22
CA PHE A 3 29.28 25.00 23.80
C PHE A 3 28.66 26.07 24.73
N ASN A 4 28.08 27.12 24.16
CA ASN A 4 27.33 28.14 24.88
C ASN A 4 25.85 28.08 24.49
N LEU A 5 25.01 27.63 25.42
CA LEU A 5 23.57 27.44 25.19
C LEU A 5 22.85 28.75 24.84
N LYS A 6 23.20 29.87 25.48
CA LYS A 6 22.57 31.17 25.24
C LYS A 6 22.86 31.69 23.84
N ALA A 7 24.12 31.58 23.40
CA ALA A 7 24.50 31.94 22.04
C ALA A 7 23.85 31.03 21.00
N TYR A 8 23.74 29.72 21.27
CA TYR A 8 23.06 28.79 20.39
C TYR A 8 21.58 29.16 20.20
N TRP A 9 20.84 29.38 21.29
CA TRP A 9 19.43 29.78 21.22
C TRP A 9 19.23 31.13 20.53
N TRP A 10 20.15 32.08 20.72
CA TRP A 10 20.07 33.39 20.07
C TRP A 10 20.13 33.29 18.53
N HIS A 11 20.86 32.32 18.00
CA HIS A 11 20.98 32.08 16.57
C HIS A 11 20.03 30.99 16.06
N TYR A 12 19.16 30.46 16.92
CA TYR A 12 18.23 29.40 16.55
C TYR A 12 17.09 29.98 15.72
N THR A 13 16.96 29.51 14.49
CA THR A 13 15.94 30.00 13.55
C THR A 13 14.83 28.97 13.35
N ILE A 14 13.73 29.40 12.71
CA ILE A 14 12.68 28.48 12.26
C ILE A 14 13.27 27.41 11.31
N ALA A 15 14.22 27.78 10.45
CA ALA A 15 14.90 26.83 9.57
C ALA A 15 15.68 25.76 10.38
N SER A 16 16.38 26.17 11.45
CA SER A 16 17.04 25.24 12.37
C SER A 16 16.04 24.31 13.06
N CYS A 17 14.86 24.83 13.41
CA CYS A 17 13.77 24.03 13.97
C CYS A 17 13.26 22.97 12.99
N LEU A 18 12.96 23.36 11.74
CA LEU A 18 12.49 22.45 10.72
C LEU A 18 13.51 21.36 10.41
N GLN A 19 14.80 21.72 10.35
CA GLN A 19 15.88 20.74 10.18
C GLN A 19 15.94 19.73 11.34
N ASN A 20 15.78 20.19 12.58
CA ASN A 20 15.76 19.30 13.74
C ASN A 20 14.55 18.35 13.70
N ILE A 21 13.36 18.86 13.35
CA ILE A 21 12.15 18.03 13.19
C ILE A 21 12.38 16.99 12.09
N GLN A 22 12.88 17.40 10.92
CA GLN A 22 13.16 16.49 9.81
C GLN A 22 14.16 15.39 10.23
N LYS A 23 15.26 15.76 10.90
CA LYS A 23 16.24 14.80 11.40
C LYS A 23 15.61 13.84 12.40
N SER A 24 14.84 14.34 13.36
CA SER A 24 14.14 13.49 14.33
C SER A 24 13.16 12.53 13.66
N LEU A 25 12.44 12.96 12.62
CA LEU A 25 11.55 12.09 11.85
C LEU A 25 12.32 11.01 11.08
N GLN A 26 13.49 11.34 10.53
CA GLN A 26 14.37 10.38 9.83
C GLN A 26 15.04 9.38 10.78
N GLU A 27 15.41 9.82 11.98
CA GLU A 27 16.05 8.98 13.00
C GLU A 27 15.05 8.08 13.74
N MET A 28 13.77 8.44 13.74
CA MET A 28 12.73 7.68 14.43
C MET A 28 12.55 6.33 13.74
N LYS A 29 12.68 5.25 14.52
CA LYS A 29 12.49 3.90 14.01
C LYS A 29 11.02 3.69 13.64
N PRO A 30 10.72 3.03 12.50
CA PRO A 30 9.35 2.66 12.15
C PRO A 30 8.64 1.90 13.28
N ALA A 31 9.36 1.01 13.98
CA ALA A 31 8.83 0.31 15.16
C ALA A 31 8.35 1.25 16.28
N THR A 32 9.00 2.39 16.50
CA THR A 32 8.61 3.39 17.51
C THR A 32 7.33 4.12 17.09
N VAL A 33 7.21 4.47 15.81
CA VAL A 33 6.00 5.08 15.25
C VAL A 33 4.84 4.09 15.33
N ASN A 34 5.05 2.87 14.84
CA ASN A 34 4.07 1.79 14.87
C ASN A 34 3.59 1.49 16.30
N ALA A 35 4.50 1.34 17.27
CA ALA A 35 4.11 1.11 18.67
C ALA A 35 3.25 2.25 19.25
N SER A 36 3.51 3.49 18.83
CA SER A 36 2.75 4.67 19.28
C SER A 36 1.36 4.69 18.66
N TRP A 37 1.25 4.39 17.36
CA TRP A 37 -0.02 4.32 16.64
C TRP A 37 -0.84 3.09 16.96
N LYS A 38 -0.22 1.96 17.35
CA LYS A 38 -0.91 0.69 17.63
C LYS A 38 -2.05 0.82 18.65
N LYS A 39 -1.87 1.70 19.65
CA LYS A 39 -2.90 1.95 20.68
C LYS A 39 -4.04 2.84 20.22
N LEU A 40 -3.80 3.68 19.22
CA LEU A 40 -4.77 4.67 18.72
C LEU A 40 -5.49 4.17 17.46
N TRP A 41 -4.77 3.43 16.61
CA TRP A 41 -5.25 2.93 15.33
C TRP A 41 -4.51 1.64 14.96
N SER A 42 -4.91 0.52 15.56
CA SER A 42 -4.26 -0.78 15.36
C SER A 42 -4.44 -1.35 13.96
N GLU A 43 -5.49 -0.95 13.24
CA GLU A 43 -5.82 -1.47 11.90
C GLU A 43 -4.78 -1.09 10.83
N VAL A 44 -4.08 0.03 11.01
CA VAL A 44 -3.04 0.51 10.09
C VAL A 44 -1.62 0.18 10.57
N VAL A 45 -1.49 -0.42 11.75
CA VAL A 45 -0.20 -0.82 12.31
C VAL A 45 -0.05 -2.32 12.17
N TYR A 46 0.74 -2.72 11.17
CA TYR A 46 1.14 -4.11 11.00
C TYR A 46 2.26 -4.44 11.99
N ASP A 47 2.06 -5.51 12.77
CA ASP A 47 3.06 -6.04 13.71
C ASP A 47 4.25 -6.69 13.01
N ASP A 48 4.11 -6.96 11.72
CA ASP A 48 5.07 -7.72 10.95
C ASP A 48 6.12 -6.81 10.32
N VAL A 49 7.35 -7.27 10.40
CA VAL A 49 8.55 -6.66 9.82
C VAL A 49 8.19 -6.24 8.40
N GLY A 50 8.15 -4.92 8.15
CA GLY A 50 7.50 -4.34 6.98
C GLY A 50 7.78 -5.15 5.73
N PHE A 51 6.72 -5.77 5.19
CA PHE A 51 6.82 -6.49 3.95
C PHE A 51 7.42 -5.54 2.92
N THR A 52 8.55 -5.94 2.35
CA THR A 52 9.05 -5.29 1.16
C THR A 52 7.98 -5.43 0.07
N PRO A 53 7.85 -4.46 -0.85
CA PRO A 53 6.93 -4.60 -1.99
C PRO A 53 7.10 -5.94 -2.73
N VAL A 54 8.34 -6.43 -2.78
CA VAL A 54 8.71 -7.75 -3.34
C VAL A 54 8.09 -8.92 -2.56
N GLU A 55 8.09 -8.88 -1.23
CA GLU A 55 7.47 -9.93 -0.40
C GLU A 55 5.94 -9.92 -0.52
N ILE A 56 5.33 -8.75 -0.64
CA ILE A 56 3.88 -8.63 -0.89
C ILE A 56 3.55 -9.21 -2.26
N GLN A 57 4.29 -8.82 -3.30
CA GLN A 57 4.09 -9.31 -4.67
C GLN A 57 4.27 -10.83 -4.74
N ASN A 58 5.37 -11.36 -4.19
CA ASN A 58 5.61 -12.80 -4.14
C ASN A 58 4.47 -13.54 -3.41
N THR A 59 3.99 -13.01 -2.29
CA THR A 59 2.89 -13.62 -1.55
C THR A 59 1.59 -13.60 -2.35
N ALA A 60 1.30 -12.51 -3.07
CA ALA A 60 0.12 -12.40 -3.91
C ALA A 60 0.17 -13.40 -5.09
N VAL A 61 1.31 -13.50 -5.76
CA VAL A 61 1.56 -14.45 -6.85
C VAL A 61 1.42 -15.90 -6.40
N GLN A 62 1.94 -16.25 -5.21
CA GLN A 62 1.79 -17.60 -4.68
C GLN A 62 0.32 -17.92 -4.34
N LYS A 63 -0.41 -16.95 -3.78
CA LYS A 63 -1.83 -17.13 -3.45
C LYS A 63 -2.70 -17.28 -4.70
N SER A 64 -2.43 -16.53 -5.77
CA SER A 64 -3.21 -16.65 -7.01
C SER A 64 -3.04 -18.03 -7.65
N VAL A 65 -1.81 -18.54 -7.72
CA VAL A 65 -1.52 -19.90 -8.19
C VAL A 65 -2.21 -20.95 -7.33
N GLN A 66 -2.13 -20.80 -6.00
CA GLN A 66 -2.80 -21.72 -5.08
C GLN A 66 -4.33 -21.73 -5.26
N LEU A 67 -4.94 -20.55 -5.46
CA LEU A 67 -6.38 -20.44 -5.72
C LEU A 67 -6.76 -21.06 -7.06
N ALA A 68 -5.98 -20.82 -8.12
CA ALA A 68 -6.23 -21.44 -9.42
C ALA A 68 -6.14 -22.97 -9.36
N ALA A 69 -5.18 -23.51 -8.62
CA ALA A 69 -5.08 -24.94 -8.39
C ALA A 69 -6.29 -25.51 -7.62
N ILE A 70 -6.86 -24.74 -6.68
CA ILE A 70 -8.08 -25.13 -5.94
C ILE A 70 -9.31 -25.10 -6.86
N ILE A 71 -9.45 -24.06 -7.68
CA ILE A 71 -10.54 -23.93 -8.66
C ILE A 71 -10.46 -25.07 -9.68
N GLY A 72 -9.24 -25.38 -10.13
CA GLY A 72 -8.96 -26.40 -11.12
C GLY A 72 -9.56 -26.09 -12.49
N GLY A 73 -9.53 -27.07 -13.38
CA GLY A 73 -9.96 -26.92 -14.77
C GLY A 73 -8.83 -26.55 -15.72
N ASP A 74 -9.13 -26.64 -17.02
CA ASP A 74 -8.17 -26.35 -18.09
C ASP A 74 -7.71 -24.89 -18.01
N GLY A 75 -6.40 -24.67 -18.02
CA GLY A 75 -5.77 -23.35 -17.86
C GLY A 75 -5.54 -22.88 -16.41
N PHE A 76 -6.40 -23.24 -15.45
CA PHE A 76 -6.20 -22.87 -14.03
C PHE A 76 -5.39 -23.92 -13.25
N GLY A 77 -5.59 -25.21 -13.55
CA GLY A 77 -4.87 -26.29 -12.87
C GLY A 77 -3.38 -26.36 -13.20
N ASP A 78 -2.99 -25.85 -14.38
CA ASP A 78 -1.61 -25.83 -14.88
C ASP A 78 -0.93 -24.45 -14.69
N MET A 79 -1.62 -23.50 -14.04
CA MET A 79 -1.13 -22.12 -13.87
C MET A 79 0.10 -22.08 -12.97
N THR A 80 1.14 -21.38 -13.43
CA THR A 80 2.41 -21.23 -12.73
C THR A 80 2.61 -19.82 -12.19
N THR A 81 3.64 -19.64 -11.36
CA THR A 81 4.00 -18.33 -10.82
C THR A 81 4.53 -17.40 -11.91
N GLU A 82 5.14 -17.96 -12.95
CA GLU A 82 5.64 -17.25 -14.11
C GLU A 82 4.47 -16.64 -14.90
N ASP A 83 3.39 -17.40 -15.14
CA ASP A 83 2.20 -16.90 -15.85
C ASP A 83 1.60 -15.66 -15.18
N VAL A 84 1.55 -15.65 -13.84
CA VAL A 84 1.04 -14.51 -13.06
C VAL A 84 2.01 -13.34 -13.09
N ASN A 85 3.32 -13.59 -13.00
CA ASN A 85 4.32 -12.52 -13.08
C ASN A 85 4.35 -11.88 -14.47
N GLU A 86 4.27 -12.66 -15.54
CA GLU A 86 4.18 -12.13 -16.91
C GLU A 86 2.95 -11.22 -17.07
N LEU A 87 1.81 -11.62 -16.50
CA LEU A 87 0.60 -10.78 -16.51
C LEU A 87 0.80 -9.45 -15.75
N LEU A 88 1.44 -9.51 -14.57
CA LEU A 88 1.74 -8.31 -13.78
C LEU A 88 2.73 -7.38 -14.52
N ASP A 89 3.72 -7.95 -15.19
CA ASP A 89 4.71 -7.21 -15.98
C ASP A 89 4.06 -6.51 -17.19
N CYS A 90 3.12 -7.18 -17.87
CA CYS A 90 2.32 -6.59 -18.94
C CYS A 90 1.49 -5.37 -18.50
N HIS A 91 1.15 -5.30 -17.21
CA HIS A 91 0.34 -4.21 -16.62
C HIS A 91 1.13 -3.36 -15.62
N SER A 92 2.46 -3.34 -15.72
CA SER A 92 3.32 -2.56 -14.82
C SER A 92 3.32 -1.05 -15.08
N GLU A 93 2.59 -0.58 -16.09
CA GLU A 93 2.43 0.84 -16.33
C GLU A 93 1.65 1.48 -15.17
N PRO A 94 2.14 2.60 -14.60
CA PRO A 94 1.41 3.30 -13.54
C PRO A 94 0.09 3.79 -14.10
N LEU A 95 -0.99 3.57 -13.33
CA LEU A 95 -2.32 4.07 -13.66
C LEU A 95 -2.26 5.58 -13.94
N THR A 96 -2.87 5.98 -15.05
CA THR A 96 -3.07 7.39 -15.38
C THR A 96 -4.31 7.93 -14.69
N ASP A 97 -4.42 9.26 -14.59
CA ASP A 97 -5.60 9.91 -14.03
C ASP A 97 -6.89 9.52 -14.79
N ALA A 98 -6.78 9.25 -16.10
CA ALA A 98 -7.90 8.79 -16.92
C ALA A 98 -8.32 7.34 -16.56
N ASP A 99 -7.35 6.46 -16.29
CA ASP A 99 -7.64 5.08 -15.86
C ASP A 99 -8.34 5.06 -14.49
N LEU A 100 -7.96 5.97 -13.59
CA LEU A 100 -8.62 6.15 -12.30
C LEU A 100 -10.07 6.63 -12.45
N GLU A 101 -10.31 7.60 -13.34
CA GLU A 101 -11.66 8.10 -13.63
C GLU A 101 -12.56 6.99 -14.20
N ASP A 102 -12.04 6.17 -15.11
CA ASP A 102 -12.78 5.06 -15.73
C ASP A 102 -13.12 3.94 -14.74
N LEU A 103 -12.19 3.61 -13.83
CA LEU A 103 -12.43 2.65 -12.74
C LEU A 103 -13.55 3.12 -11.81
N THR A 104 -13.61 4.42 -11.48
CA THR A 104 -14.67 4.97 -10.62
C THR A 104 -16.04 4.98 -11.30
N LYS A 105 -16.06 5.10 -12.63
CA LYS A 105 -17.29 5.08 -13.42
C LYS A 105 -17.87 3.66 -13.53
N SER A 106 -17.02 2.67 -13.83
CA SER A 106 -17.43 1.27 -13.95
C SER A 106 -18.01 0.71 -12.64
N ALA A 107 -17.48 1.14 -11.48
CA ALA A 107 -18.00 0.75 -10.17
C ALA A 107 -19.42 1.28 -9.87
N SER A 108 -19.90 2.29 -10.60
CA SER A 108 -21.22 2.88 -10.43
C SER A 108 -22.27 2.36 -11.42
N GLU A 109 -21.87 1.61 -12.44
CA GLU A 109 -22.75 1.15 -13.53
C GLU A 109 -23.30 -0.29 -13.32
N GLU A 110 -22.86 -1.01 -12.27
CA GLU A 110 -23.36 -2.37 -11.94
C GLU A 110 -24.69 -2.40 -11.15
N GLU A 111 -25.30 -1.25 -10.81
CA GLU A 111 -26.53 -1.19 -10.00
C GLU A 111 -27.87 -1.12 -10.78
N ASP A 112 -27.87 -1.16 -12.12
CA ASP A 112 -29.08 -0.93 -12.92
C ASP A 112 -29.45 -2.10 -13.86
N GLU A 113 -29.68 -3.30 -13.29
CA GLU A 113 -30.46 -4.36 -13.94
C GLU A 113 -31.95 -4.15 -13.60
N PRO A 114 -32.83 -3.83 -14.56
CA PRO A 114 -34.24 -3.60 -14.28
C PRO A 114 -34.94 -4.92 -13.95
N GLN A 115 -35.50 -5.01 -12.73
CA GLN A 115 -36.41 -6.10 -12.34
C GLN A 115 -37.61 -6.18 -13.30
N GLU A 116 -37.68 -7.29 -14.04
CA GLU A 116 -38.82 -7.67 -14.87
C GLU A 116 -40.04 -7.91 -13.96
N GLY A 117 -40.94 -6.93 -13.89
CA GLY A 117 -42.21 -7.05 -13.17
C GLY A 117 -43.19 -7.95 -13.93
N ALA A 118 -43.33 -9.20 -13.47
CA ALA A 118 -44.46 -10.05 -13.85
C ALA A 118 -45.73 -9.53 -13.15
N GLN A 119 -46.65 -8.98 -13.94
CA GLN A 119 -48.01 -8.62 -13.51
C GLN A 119 -48.88 -9.88 -13.38
N GLU A 120 -49.73 -9.86 -12.35
CA GLU A 120 -50.73 -10.86 -11.95
C GLU A 120 -51.86 -11.05 -12.97
#